data_AF-A0A061J9D8-F1
#
_entry.id   AF-A0A061J9D8-F1
#
_cell.length_a   1.000
_cell.length_b   1.000
_cell.length_c   1.000
_cell.angle_alpha   90.00
_cell.angle_beta   90.00
_cell.angle_gamma   90.00
#
_symmetry.space_group_name_H-M   'P 1'
#
loop_
_entity.id
_entity.type
_entity.pdbx_description
1 polymer ?
#
loop_
_entity_poly.entity_id
_entity_poly.type
_entity_poly.pdbx_seq_one_letter_code
_entity_poly.pdbx_strand_id
1 'polypeptide(L)'
;MSPFEHGEVYVLADGGEVDLDLGNYERWMAVSLKSDHNITTGKVFRKLIEKERAGGFLGKTVQLVPHFTNEVVDHIFRVCQEAVCESGKGPEICMIEVGGTVGDMESQPFMEALRRLRYSIPPQDFCLMHTTYLPVFGGGAEDKTDAALFSYSLVHRPSAGLSGMP
;
A
#
# COMPACT_ATOMS: atom_id res chain seq x y z
N MET A 1 -15.11 -10.88 -4.91
CA MET A 1 -14.53 -12.20 -4.56
C MET A 1 -15.58 -12.98 -3.79
N SER A 2 -15.55 -14.32 -3.82
CA SER A 2 -16.51 -15.11 -3.03
C SER A 2 -16.25 -14.86 -1.53
N PRO A 3 -17.25 -14.43 -0.74
CA PRO A 3 -17.06 -14.18 0.68
C PRO A 3 -16.63 -15.43 1.47
N PHE A 4 -16.98 -16.61 0.97
CA PHE A 4 -16.66 -17.89 1.60
C PHE A 4 -15.19 -18.31 1.41
N GLU A 5 -14.50 -17.76 0.42
CA GLU A 5 -13.13 -18.15 0.07
C GLU A 5 -12.11 -17.07 0.44
N HIS A 6 -12.51 -15.80 0.41
CA HIS A 6 -11.61 -14.65 0.53
C HIS A 6 -11.95 -13.71 1.68
N GLY A 7 -12.90 -14.09 2.54
CA GLY A 7 -13.39 -13.26 3.63
C GLY A 7 -14.52 -12.32 3.21
N GLU A 8 -15.15 -11.71 4.20
CA GLU A 8 -16.29 -10.81 4.02
C GLU A 8 -15.88 -9.54 3.23
N VAL A 9 -16.83 -8.99 2.48
CA VAL A 9 -16.68 -7.67 1.85
C VAL A 9 -17.21 -6.61 2.80
N TYR A 10 -16.47 -5.52 2.98
CA TYR A 10 -16.93 -4.38 3.77
C TYR A 10 -17.49 -3.28 2.85
N VAL A 11 -18.60 -2.67 3.26
CA VAL A 11 -19.27 -1.60 2.51
C VAL A 11 -19.11 -0.29 3.26
N LEU A 12 -18.46 0.68 2.62
CA LEU A 12 -18.21 2.02 3.18
C LEU A 12 -19.44 2.92 3.04
N ALA A 13 -19.43 4.05 3.76
CA ALA A 13 -20.52 5.02 3.76
C ALA A 13 -20.81 5.64 2.37
N ASP A 14 -19.82 5.66 1.48
CA ASP A 14 -19.96 6.12 0.09
C ASP A 14 -20.47 5.02 -0.86
N GLY A 15 -20.80 3.83 -0.34
CA GLY A 15 -21.28 2.68 -1.11
C GLY A 15 -20.18 1.86 -1.75
N GLY A 16 -18.90 2.15 -1.47
CA GLY A 16 -17.77 1.38 -1.97
C GLY A 16 -17.65 0.01 -1.33
N GLU A 17 -17.58 -1.03 -2.16
CA GLU A 17 -17.17 -2.38 -1.74
C GLU A 17 -15.64 -2.43 -1.63
N VAL A 18 -15.14 -2.76 -0.44
CA VAL A 18 -13.71 -2.78 -0.12
C VAL A 18 -13.34 -4.03 0.69
N ASP A 19 -12.03 -4.18 0.89
CA ASP A 19 -11.49 -5.21 1.76
C ASP A 19 -11.96 -5.02 3.22
N LEU A 20 -12.11 -6.13 3.96
CA LEU A 20 -12.51 -6.13 5.36
C LEU A 20 -11.58 -5.31 6.26
N ASP A 21 -10.30 -5.20 5.89
CA ASP A 21 -9.31 -4.47 6.67
C ASP A 21 -9.64 -2.98 6.81
N LEU A 22 -10.29 -2.36 5.82
CA LEU A 22 -10.77 -0.98 5.96
C LEU A 22 -11.83 -0.84 7.06
N GLY A 23 -12.68 -1.85 7.23
CA GLY A 23 -13.62 -1.90 8.35
C GLY A 23 -12.92 -2.01 9.70
N ASN A 24 -11.79 -2.73 9.77
CA ASN A 24 -10.95 -2.76 10.98
C ASN A 24 -10.41 -1.36 11.28
N TYR A 25 -9.92 -0.64 10.27
CA TYR A 25 -9.40 0.73 10.44
C TYR A 25 -10.47 1.70 10.94
N GLU A 26 -11.67 1.71 10.34
CA GLU A 26 -12.77 2.57 10.82
C GLU A 26 -13.13 2.28 12.29
N ARG A 27 -13.22 1.00 12.67
CA ARG A 27 -13.57 0.58 14.04
C ARG A 27 -12.51 0.96 15.07
N TRP A 28 -11.23 0.73 14.78
CA TRP A 28 -10.15 0.97 15.73
C TRP A 28 -9.74 2.44 15.83
N MET A 29 -9.83 3.19 14.73
CA MET A 29 -9.39 4.58 14.67
C MET A 29 -10.52 5.59 14.79
N ALA A 30 -11.79 5.15 14.80
CA ALA A 30 -12.97 6.01 14.82
C ALA A 30 -12.97 7.07 13.69
N VAL A 31 -12.64 6.62 12.48
CA VAL A 31 -12.63 7.44 11.24
C VAL A 31 -13.65 6.91 10.25
N SER A 32 -14.05 7.75 9.28
CA SER A 32 -14.86 7.34 8.13
C SER A 32 -14.01 7.39 6.86
N LEU A 33 -13.78 6.21 6.30
CA LEU A 33 -13.04 6.03 5.06
C LEU A 33 -14.00 5.99 3.87
N LYS A 34 -13.43 6.21 2.69
CA LYS A 34 -14.10 6.18 1.37
C LYS A 34 -13.45 5.15 0.46
N SER A 35 -14.14 4.78 -0.62
CA SER A 35 -13.68 3.86 -1.68
C SER A 35 -12.26 4.14 -2.19
N ASP A 36 -11.85 5.40 -2.15
CA ASP A 36 -10.55 5.88 -2.59
C ASP A 36 -9.40 5.51 -1.63
N HIS A 37 -9.68 5.13 -0.39
CA HIS A 37 -8.67 4.67 0.56
C HIS A 37 -8.24 3.22 0.28
N ASN A 38 -8.95 2.50 -0.60
CA ASN A 38 -8.57 1.17 -1.07
C ASN A 38 -8.03 1.24 -2.51
N ILE A 39 -6.72 1.06 -2.66
CA ILE A 39 -6.05 1.02 -3.97
C ILE A 39 -5.85 -0.44 -4.36
N THR A 40 -6.30 -0.81 -5.56
CA THR A 40 -6.05 -2.15 -6.12
C THR A 40 -5.35 -2.04 -7.46
N THR A 41 -4.58 -3.07 -7.81
CA THR A 41 -3.92 -3.21 -9.11
C THR A 41 -4.90 -2.99 -10.27
N GLY A 42 -6.12 -3.54 -10.15
CA GLY A 42 -7.19 -3.35 -11.13
C GLY A 42 -7.63 -1.89 -11.28
N LYS A 43 -7.81 -1.14 -10.18
CA LYS A 43 -8.18 0.29 -10.22
C LYS A 43 -7.09 1.11 -10.92
N VAL A 44 -5.82 0.89 -10.58
CA VAL A 44 -4.68 1.62 -11.16
C VAL A 44 -4.55 1.31 -12.66
N PHE A 45 -4.55 0.04 -13.05
CA PHE A 45 -4.47 -0.33 -14.47
C PHE A 45 -5.64 0.22 -15.27
N ARG A 46 -6.87 0.14 -14.76
CA ARG A 46 -8.04 0.71 -15.43
C ARG A 46 -7.84 2.19 -15.74
N LYS A 47 -7.40 2.97 -14.75
CA LYS A 47 -7.15 4.42 -14.91
C LYS A 47 -6.05 4.71 -15.93
N LEU A 48 -4.96 3.94 -15.92
CA LEU A 48 -3.89 4.09 -16.91
C LEU A 48 -4.35 3.76 -18.33
N ILE A 49 -5.10 2.67 -18.50
CA ILE A 49 -5.64 2.25 -19.80
C ILE A 49 -6.63 3.28 -20.34
N GLU A 50 -7.53 3.79 -19.49
CA GLU A 50 -8.48 4.84 -19.87
C GLU A 50 -7.76 6.13 -20.29
N LYS A 51 -6.74 6.55 -19.53
CA LYS A 51 -5.92 7.73 -19.85
C LYS A 51 -5.13 7.55 -21.15
N GLU A 52 -4.61 6.35 -21.40
CA GLU A 52 -3.92 6.01 -22.64
C GLU A 52 -4.84 6.12 -23.85
N ARG A 53 -6.01 5.51 -23.78
CA ARG A 53 -7.02 5.56 -24.85
C ARG A 53 -7.55 6.96 -25.12
N ALA A 54 -7.57 7.83 -24.11
CA ALA A 54 -7.91 9.24 -24.25
C ALA A 54 -6.77 10.10 -24.84
N GLY A 55 -5.61 9.52 -25.15
CA GLY A 55 -4.45 10.23 -25.69
C GLY A 55 -3.60 10.95 -24.63
N GLY A 56 -3.82 10.69 -23.34
CA GLY A 56 -3.15 11.39 -22.23
C GLY A 56 -1.64 11.15 -22.11
N PHE A 57 -1.09 10.19 -22.86
CA PHE A 57 0.36 9.92 -22.95
C PHE A 57 0.97 10.33 -24.29
N LEU A 58 0.23 11.05 -25.15
CA LEU A 58 0.73 11.59 -26.43
C LEU A 58 1.32 10.51 -27.36
N GLY A 59 0.71 9.32 -27.37
CA GLY A 59 1.15 8.17 -28.16
C GLY A 59 2.43 7.48 -27.66
N LYS A 60 2.95 7.87 -26.49
CA LYS A 60 4.10 7.20 -25.86
C LYS A 60 3.68 5.90 -25.17
N THR A 61 4.65 5.00 -25.00
CA THR A 61 4.44 3.73 -24.30
C THR A 61 4.13 3.94 -22.82
N VAL A 62 3.11 3.25 -22.32
CA VAL A 62 2.77 3.19 -20.90
C VAL A 62 3.51 2.01 -20.25
N GLN A 63 4.05 2.23 -19.07
CA GLN A 63 4.98 1.32 -18.37
C GLN A 63 4.68 1.30 -16.87
N LEU A 64 5.06 0.25 -16.16
CA LEU A 64 4.95 0.18 -14.70
C LEU A 64 5.71 1.34 -14.03
N VAL A 65 6.97 1.54 -14.42
CA VAL A 65 7.76 2.71 -14.02
C VAL A 65 7.94 3.61 -15.25
N PRO A 66 7.57 4.90 -15.21
CA PRO A 66 7.07 5.62 -14.05
C PRO A 66 5.53 5.64 -13.92
N HIS A 67 4.77 5.18 -14.92
CA HIS A 67 3.34 5.53 -15.03
C HIS A 67 2.47 4.91 -13.93
N PHE A 68 2.60 3.60 -13.67
CA PHE A 68 1.88 2.95 -12.56
C PHE A 68 2.32 3.50 -11.22
N THR A 69 3.63 3.61 -11.01
CA THR A 69 4.15 4.07 -9.72
C THR A 69 3.79 5.52 -9.42
N ASN A 70 3.77 6.39 -10.44
CA ASN A 70 3.32 7.77 -10.27
C ASN A 70 1.83 7.82 -9.99
N GLU A 71 1.00 7.03 -10.68
CA GLU A 71 -0.44 6.98 -10.41
C GLU A 71 -0.73 6.58 -8.96
N VAL A 72 0.01 5.62 -8.39
CA VAL A 72 -0.09 5.26 -6.97
C VAL A 72 0.35 6.41 -6.06
N VAL A 73 1.51 7.03 -6.32
CA VAL A 73 2.03 8.14 -5.49
C VAL A 73 1.10 9.36 -5.54
N ASP A 74 0.64 9.75 -6.71
CA ASP A 74 -0.29 10.86 -6.92
C ASP A 74 -1.63 10.60 -6.22
N HIS A 75 -2.11 9.35 -6.24
CA HIS A 75 -3.32 8.95 -5.53
C HIS A 75 -3.14 9.05 -4.01
N ILE A 76 -2.01 8.59 -3.48
CA ILE A 76 -1.69 8.70 -2.04
C ILE A 76 -1.68 10.18 -1.62
N PHE A 77 -0.96 11.05 -2.35
CA PHE A 77 -0.89 12.48 -2.03
C PHE A 77 -2.25 13.19 -2.08
N ARG A 78 -3.14 12.75 -2.97
CA ARG A 78 -4.50 13.29 -3.06
C ARG A 78 -5.34 12.88 -1.86
N VAL A 79 -5.38 11.59 -1.54
CA VAL A 79 -6.25 11.04 -0.49
C VAL A 79 -5.76 11.43 0.91
N CYS A 80 -4.45 11.56 1.12
CA CYS A 80 -3.89 11.90 2.43
C CYS A 80 -4.22 13.34 2.89
N GLN A 81 -4.83 14.17 2.04
CA GLN A 81 -5.27 15.53 2.40
C GLN A 81 -6.76 15.57 2.78
N GLU A 82 -7.51 14.49 2.52
CA GLU A 82 -8.95 14.45 2.80
C GLU A 82 -9.21 14.25 4.29
N ALA A 83 -10.13 15.04 4.86
CA ALA A 83 -10.57 14.84 6.22
C ALA A 83 -11.38 13.53 6.33
N VAL A 84 -10.99 12.68 7.27
CA VAL A 84 -11.62 11.37 7.54
C VAL A 84 -12.32 11.32 8.91
N CYS A 85 -12.24 12.40 9.69
CA CYS A 85 -12.89 12.51 10.99
C CYS A 85 -13.98 13.57 10.98
N GLU A 86 -14.96 13.45 11.89
CA GLU A 86 -16.09 14.38 12.01
C GLU A 86 -15.66 15.83 12.27
N SER A 87 -14.47 16.04 12.84
CA SER A 87 -13.94 17.38 13.09
C SER A 87 -13.62 18.17 11.81
N GLY A 88 -13.57 17.50 10.65
CA GLY A 88 -13.24 18.12 9.36
C GLY A 88 -11.77 18.53 9.22
N LYS A 89 -10.92 18.23 10.22
CA LYS A 89 -9.48 18.48 10.14
C LYS A 89 -8.80 17.45 9.23
N GLY A 90 -7.83 17.93 8.45
CA GLY A 90 -6.95 17.05 7.68
C GLY A 90 -6.11 16.16 8.60
N PRO A 91 -5.76 14.94 8.17
CA PRO A 91 -4.96 14.02 8.97
C PRO A 91 -3.51 14.53 9.09
N GLU A 92 -2.91 14.30 10.26
CA GLU A 92 -1.49 14.61 10.51
C GLU A 92 -0.58 13.45 10.10
N ILE A 93 -1.11 12.22 10.13
CA ILE A 93 -0.40 10.99 9.78
C ILE A 93 -1.25 10.22 8.77
N CYS A 94 -0.63 9.81 7.66
CA CYS A 94 -1.22 8.89 6.71
C CYS A 94 -0.59 7.50 6.88
N MET A 95 -1.40 6.52 7.29
CA MET A 95 -0.97 5.13 7.36
C MET A 95 -1.25 4.44 6.02
N ILE A 96 -0.21 3.84 5.44
CA ILE A 96 -0.30 3.13 4.16
C ILE A 96 0.05 1.67 4.43
N GLU A 97 -0.92 0.79 4.23
CA GLU A 97 -0.70 -0.64 4.20
C GLU A 97 -0.46 -1.10 2.76
N VAL A 98 0.52 -1.98 2.57
CA VAL A 98 0.71 -2.71 1.31
C VAL A 98 0.38 -4.17 1.57
N GLY A 99 -0.75 -4.61 1.02
CA GLY A 99 -1.15 -6.02 1.07
C GLY A 99 -0.21 -6.94 0.28
N GLY A 100 -0.35 -8.23 0.56
CA GLY A 100 0.51 -9.28 0.00
C GLY A 100 1.81 -9.48 0.78
N THR A 101 2.71 -10.31 0.25
CA THR A 101 3.99 -10.62 0.89
C THR A 101 5.14 -10.00 0.11
N VAL A 102 6.10 -9.40 0.82
CA VAL A 102 7.30 -8.87 0.17
C VAL A 102 8.06 -10.01 -0.51
N GLY A 103 8.40 -9.80 -1.79
CA GLY A 103 9.04 -10.80 -2.65
C GLY A 103 8.10 -11.34 -3.72
N ASP A 104 6.79 -11.25 -3.51
CA ASP A 104 5.80 -11.64 -4.51
C ASP A 104 5.76 -10.65 -5.67
N MET A 105 5.52 -11.17 -6.88
CA MET A 105 5.49 -10.35 -8.10
C MET A 105 4.39 -9.28 -8.07
N GLU A 106 3.28 -9.56 -7.40
CA GLU A 106 2.11 -8.69 -7.33
C GLU A 106 2.38 -7.41 -6.53
N SER A 107 3.21 -7.49 -5.49
CA SER A 107 3.54 -6.36 -4.62
C SER A 107 4.67 -5.49 -5.19
N GLN A 108 5.45 -5.97 -6.17
CA GLN A 108 6.60 -5.25 -6.72
C GLN A 108 6.26 -3.82 -7.21
N PRO A 109 5.18 -3.60 -7.98
CA PRO A 109 4.82 -2.26 -8.43
C PRO A 109 4.50 -1.29 -7.28
N PHE A 110 3.87 -1.78 -6.20
CA PHE A 110 3.56 -0.97 -5.01
C PHE A 110 4.80 -0.69 -4.17
N MET A 111 5.70 -1.66 -4.02
CA MET A 111 6.97 -1.47 -3.33
C MET A 111 7.83 -0.40 -4.02
N GLU A 112 7.88 -0.42 -5.36
CA GLU A 112 8.56 0.62 -6.13
C GLU A 112 7.85 1.99 -6.03
N ALA A 113 6.52 2.01 -5.97
CA ALA A 113 5.78 3.24 -5.72
C ALA A 113 6.09 3.84 -4.33
N LEU A 114 6.13 3.03 -3.28
CA LEU A 114 6.55 3.44 -1.93
C LEU A 114 7.99 3.92 -1.90
N ARG A 115 8.89 3.26 -2.64
CA ARG A 115 10.28 3.70 -2.77
C ARG A 115 10.34 5.10 -3.36
N ARG A 116 9.56 5.38 -4.42
CA ARG A 116 9.46 6.73 -5.01
C ARG A 116 8.82 7.74 -4.06
N LEU A 117 7.77 7.34 -3.33
CA LEU A 117 7.15 8.18 -2.30
C LEU A 117 8.18 8.61 -1.25
N ARG A 118 9.01 7.67 -0.76
CA ARG A 118 10.09 7.94 0.19
C ARG A 118 11.10 8.99 -0.30
N TYR A 119 11.38 9.06 -1.60
CA TYR A 119 12.24 10.09 -2.19
C TYR A 119 11.51 11.42 -2.45
N SER A 120 10.18 11.42 -2.41
CA SER A 120 9.34 12.59 -2.67
C SER A 120 8.98 13.36 -1.39
N ILE A 121 9.29 12.81 -0.20
CA ILE A 121 9.02 13.42 1.10
C ILE A 121 10.29 13.48 1.96
N PRO A 122 10.37 14.41 2.94
CA PRO A 122 11.51 14.49 3.83
C PRO A 122 11.74 13.20 4.64
N PRO A 123 12.99 12.81 4.92
CA PRO A 123 13.29 11.60 5.70
C PRO A 123 12.59 11.51 7.05
N GLN A 124 12.38 12.65 7.72
CA GLN A 124 11.72 12.73 9.03
C GLN A 124 10.20 12.51 8.96
N ASP A 125 9.60 12.66 7.77
CA ASP A 125 8.14 12.55 7.57
C ASP A 125 7.76 11.15 7.02
N PHE A 126 8.69 10.19 7.05
CA PHE A 126 8.45 8.83 6.61
C PHE A 126 8.88 7.81 7.68
N CYS A 127 7.96 6.92 8.03
CA CYS A 127 8.22 5.77 8.88
C CYS A 127 7.88 4.49 8.11
N LEU A 128 8.81 3.53 8.09
CA LEU A 128 8.60 2.21 7.51
C LEU A 128 8.40 1.19 8.63
N MET A 129 7.25 0.53 8.64
CA MET A 129 6.96 -0.60 9.51
C MET A 129 6.88 -1.87 8.67
N HIS A 130 7.69 -2.87 9.00
CA HIS A 130 7.71 -4.15 8.29
C HIS A 130 7.37 -5.29 9.24
N THR A 131 6.26 -5.95 8.97
CA THR A 131 5.75 -7.07 9.76
C THR A 131 6.39 -8.37 9.27
N THR A 132 6.90 -9.17 10.20
CA THR A 132 7.51 -10.47 9.88
C THR A 132 7.05 -11.55 10.86
N TYR A 133 7.12 -12.81 10.42
CA TYR A 133 6.68 -13.96 11.20
C TYR A 133 7.87 -14.70 11.81
N LEU A 134 7.81 -14.96 13.10
CA LEU A 134 8.77 -15.78 13.84
C LEU A 134 8.12 -17.14 14.14
N PRO A 135 8.46 -18.21 13.40
CA PRO A 135 7.86 -19.52 13.62
C PRO A 135 8.38 -20.13 14.92
N VAL A 136 7.45 -20.64 15.75
CA VAL A 136 7.76 -21.43 16.95
C VAL A 136 7.45 -22.90 16.66
N PHE A 137 8.46 -23.76 16.77
CA PHE A 137 8.31 -25.20 16.57
C PHE A 137 8.30 -25.93 17.91
N GLY A 138 7.29 -26.77 18.14
CA GLY A 138 7.22 -27.60 19.35
C GLY A 138 8.37 -28.61 19.38
N GLY A 139 9.37 -28.38 20.23
CA GLY A 139 10.46 -29.34 20.47
C GLY A 139 11.87 -28.76 20.51
N GLY A 140 12.07 -27.48 20.20
CA GLY A 140 13.38 -26.81 20.30
C GLY A 140 13.29 -25.53 21.12
N ALA A 141 14.32 -25.25 21.93
CA ALA A 141 14.44 -24.03 22.73
C ALA A 141 15.03 -22.84 21.96
N GLU A 142 15.28 -22.99 20.64
CA GLU A 142 15.87 -21.95 19.80
C GLU A 142 14.81 -21.30 18.91
N ASP A 143 14.67 -19.98 19.06
CA ASP A 143 13.91 -19.15 18.16
C ASP A 143 14.54 -19.18 16.76
N LYS A 144 13.76 -19.56 15.74
CA LYS A 144 14.22 -19.58 14.35
C LYS A 144 14.00 -18.22 13.70
N THR A 145 15.02 -17.37 13.73
CA THR A 145 14.98 -16.02 13.17
C THR A 145 15.30 -15.93 11.67
N ASP A 146 15.72 -17.03 11.03
CA ASP A 146 16.19 -17.04 9.63
C ASP A 146 15.14 -16.50 8.64
N ALA A 147 13.86 -16.89 8.82
CA ALA A 147 12.75 -16.42 7.99
C ALA A 147 12.55 -14.89 8.12
N ALA A 148 12.63 -14.38 9.36
CA ALA A 148 12.51 -12.96 9.63
C ALA A 148 13.68 -12.15 9.05
N LEU A 149 14.90 -12.67 9.17
CA LEU A 149 16.10 -12.04 8.58
C LEU A 149 16.05 -12.03 7.05
N PHE A 150 15.58 -13.12 6.43
CA PHE A 150 15.40 -13.18 4.98
C PHE A 150 14.38 -12.14 4.50
N SER A 151 13.20 -12.11 5.12
CA SER A 151 12.14 -11.14 4.88
C SER A 151 12.65 -9.70 5.05
N TYR A 152 13.34 -9.41 6.15
CA TYR A 152 13.99 -8.11 6.40
C TYR A 152 14.93 -7.73 5.26
N SER A 153 15.75 -8.66 4.79
CA SER A 153 16.70 -8.39 3.70
C SER A 153 16.01 -8.01 2.39
N LEU A 154 14.76 -8.42 2.14
CA LEU A 154 14.05 -8.06 0.91
C LEU A 154 13.60 -6.59 0.91
N VAL A 155 13.29 -6.04 2.09
CA VAL A 155 12.84 -4.64 2.25
C VAL A 155 14.01 -3.69 2.47
N HIS A 156 15.01 -4.13 3.23
CA HIS A 156 16.04 -3.25 3.79
C HIS A 156 17.38 -3.28 3.03
N ARG A 157 17.49 -4.05 1.94
CA ARG A 157 18.67 -3.98 1.07
C ARG A 157 18.77 -2.60 0.43
N PRO A 158 20.00 -2.08 0.22
CA PRO A 158 20.20 -0.82 -0.51
C PRO A 158 19.52 -0.79 -1.88
N SER A 159 19.41 -1.95 -2.55
CA SER A 159 18.72 -2.10 -3.83
C SER A 159 17.20 -1.93 -3.76
N ALA A 160 16.58 -2.20 -2.60
CA ALA A 160 15.16 -1.99 -2.38
C ALA A 160 14.84 -0.51 -2.08
N GLY A 161 15.82 0.24 -1.56
CA GLY A 161 15.75 1.70 -1.39
C GLY A 161 14.67 2.22 -0.44
N LEU A 162 14.07 1.34 0.37
CA LEU A 162 13.01 1.70 1.33
C LEU A 162 13.54 2.04 2.72
N SER A 163 14.72 1.52 3.11
CA SER A 163 15.39 1.88 4.36
C SER A 163 16.81 2.34 4.11
N GLY A 164 17.13 3.55 4.59
CA GLY A 164 18.44 4.16 4.45
C GLY A 164 18.62 4.88 3.11
N MET A 165 19.02 6.15 3.20
CA MET A 165 19.92 6.71 2.20
C MET A 165 21.36 6.47 2.69
N PRO A 166 22.39 6.54 1.82
CA PRO A 166 23.74 6.86 2.28
C PRO A 166 23.77 8.14 3.14
#